data_AF-A0A9P8JI84-F1
#
_entry.id   AF-A0A9P8JI84-F1
#
_cell.length_a   1.000
_cell.length_b   1.000
_cell.length_c   1.000
_cell.angle_alpha   90.00
_cell.angle_beta   90.00
_cell.angle_gamma   90.00
#
_symmetry.space_group_name_H-M   'P 1'
#
loop_
_entity.id
_entity.type
_entity.pdbx_description
1 polymer ?
#
loop_
_entity_poly.entity_id
_entity_poly.type
_entity_poly.pdbx_seq_one_letter_code
_entity_poly.pdbx_strand_id
1 'polypeptide(L)'
;MSWGTVFPPYTNLFVIAICYAIIAPLVLIFAAIGLYLFYLAYRYNLLYVSNANIDTKGRVYPRALQQVFVGLYIAEFCLIGLFAIATGSSVGALGPLILMIIFLVFTALYHLSLNAALEPLINYLPKSLEAEERRLLDEDANAEKGEKGMVVDTNVDLGPSPHAKPSFWKKFLRPDIYTDYATMRRLVPKMVGIRYESEEEQDAYFNPAVTAQPQLLWIPRDPMGVSRQEVRDTSKVIPITDEGATLDEKNKIVWDAEDGRPPIWERPVYY
;
A
#
# COMPACT_ATOMS: atom_id res chain seq x y z
N MET A 1 -2.07 0.19 13.69
CA MET A 1 -2.03 1.51 14.38
C MET A 1 -3.44 1.92 14.80
N SER A 2 -3.61 2.43 16.03
CA SER A 2 -4.87 3.08 16.41
C SER A 2 -4.85 4.54 15.93
N TRP A 3 -5.51 4.81 14.80
CA TRP A 3 -5.56 6.16 14.23
C TRP A 3 -6.22 7.18 15.19
N GLY A 4 -7.22 6.74 15.96
CA GLY A 4 -7.94 7.59 16.90
C GLY A 4 -7.08 8.17 18.03
N THR A 5 -5.99 7.49 18.43
CA THR A 5 -5.10 7.97 19.50
C THR A 5 -3.93 8.78 18.98
N VAL A 6 -3.46 8.49 17.76
CA VAL A 6 -2.27 9.17 17.20
C VAL A 6 -2.61 10.52 16.57
N PHE A 7 -3.75 10.66 15.90
CA PHE A 7 -4.05 11.90 15.17
C PHE A 7 -4.24 13.14 16.07
N PRO A 8 -5.06 13.10 17.14
CA PRO A 8 -5.33 14.27 17.98
C PRO A 8 -4.09 15.00 18.54
N PRO A 9 -3.07 14.31 19.09
CA PRO A 9 -1.89 15.01 19.61
C PRO A 9 -1.06 15.70 18.52
N TYR A 10 -0.93 15.11 17.32
CA TYR A 10 -0.16 15.74 16.23
C TYR A 10 -0.89 16.93 15.62
N THR A 11 -2.19 16.82 15.43
CA THR A 11 -3.01 17.93 14.92
C THR A 11 -3.02 19.08 15.91
N ASN A 12 -3.05 18.80 17.23
CA ASN A 12 -2.92 19.83 18.25
C ASN A 12 -1.53 20.51 18.22
N LEU A 13 -0.44 19.75 18.12
CA LEU A 13 0.90 20.30 17.98
C LEU A 13 1.01 21.21 16.75
N PHE A 14 0.40 20.82 15.63
CA PHE A 14 0.36 21.62 14.42
C PHE A 14 -0.46 22.91 14.59
N VAL A 15 -1.61 22.86 15.26
CA VAL A 15 -2.42 24.04 15.60
C VAL A 15 -1.62 25.02 16.46
N ILE A 16 -0.92 24.53 17.50
CA ILE A 16 -0.05 25.36 18.35
C ILE A 16 1.05 26.01 17.51
N ALA A 17 1.69 25.25 16.62
CA ALA A 17 2.73 25.79 15.73
C ALA A 17 2.21 26.93 14.84
N ILE A 18 1.00 26.82 14.29
CA ILE A 18 0.36 27.89 13.50
C ILE A 18 0.10 29.13 14.36
N CYS A 19 -0.48 28.96 15.56
CA CYS A 19 -0.77 30.08 16.45
C CYS A 19 0.50 30.86 16.85
N TYR A 20 1.58 30.15 17.18
CA TYR A 20 2.83 30.77 17.59
C TYR A 20 3.70 31.28 16.43
N ALA A 21 3.51 30.77 15.20
CA ALA A 21 4.26 31.22 14.02
C ALA A 21 4.15 32.73 13.79
N ILE A 22 3.00 33.30 14.15
CA ILE A 22 2.71 34.73 13.96
C ILE A 22 3.34 35.59 15.07
N ILE A 23 3.35 35.11 16.31
CA ILE A 23 3.86 35.86 17.47
C ILE A 23 5.38 35.77 17.55
N ALA A 24 5.92 34.57 17.34
CA ALA A 24 7.33 34.25 17.47
C ALA A 24 7.79 33.43 16.25
N PRO A 25 8.25 34.08 15.18
CA PRO A 25 8.56 33.39 13.92
C PRO A 25 9.68 32.35 14.05
N LEU A 26 10.54 32.47 15.08
CA LEU A 26 11.58 31.50 15.37
C LEU A 26 11.03 30.09 15.68
N VAL A 27 9.82 30.01 16.26
CA VAL A 27 9.16 28.72 16.59
C VAL A 27 8.90 27.89 15.34
N LEU A 28 8.72 28.53 14.18
CA LEU A 28 8.45 27.86 12.91
C LEU A 28 9.63 26.96 12.48
N ILE A 29 10.88 27.36 12.75
CA ILE A 29 12.06 26.57 12.42
C ILE A 29 12.07 25.26 13.23
N PHE A 30 11.83 25.37 14.54
CA PHE A 30 11.77 24.19 15.41
C PHE A 30 10.58 23.29 15.08
N ALA A 31 9.42 23.87 14.78
CA ALA A 31 8.24 23.13 14.35
C ALA A 31 8.48 22.39 13.02
N ALA A 32 9.14 23.02 12.05
CA ALA A 32 9.47 22.42 10.76
C ALA A 32 10.42 21.22 10.92
N ILE A 33 11.48 21.37 11.73
CA ILE A 33 12.41 20.27 12.03
C ILE A 33 11.67 19.12 12.75
N GLY A 34 10.84 19.44 13.74
CA GLY A 34 10.05 18.44 14.47
C GLY A 34 9.10 17.66 13.57
N LEU A 35 8.33 18.35 12.73
CA LEU A 35 7.43 17.71 11.77
C LEU A 35 8.19 16.89 10.72
N TYR A 36 9.37 17.34 10.28
CA TYR A 36 10.21 16.59 9.36
C TYR A 36 10.73 15.28 9.97
N LEU A 37 11.18 15.30 11.22
CA LEU A 37 11.58 14.09 11.93
C LEU A 37 10.41 13.15 12.16
N PHE A 38 9.22 13.67 12.50
CA PHE A 38 8.01 12.86 12.57
C PHE A 38 7.65 12.23 11.23
N TYR A 39 7.76 12.97 10.12
CA TYR A 39 7.54 12.44 8.79
C TYR A 39 8.45 11.24 8.51
N LEU A 40 9.75 11.33 8.83
CA LEU A 40 10.69 10.22 8.63
C LEU A 40 10.35 9.01 9.51
N ALA A 41 10.05 9.24 10.79
CA ALA A 41 9.69 8.18 11.73
C ALA A 41 8.41 7.45 11.31
N TYR A 42 7.37 8.20 10.93
CA TYR A 42 6.10 7.62 10.47
C TYR A 42 6.21 6.96 9.11
N ARG A 43 7.03 7.48 8.20
CA ARG A 43 7.31 6.83 6.92
C ARG A 43 7.93 5.45 7.13
N TYR A 44 8.92 5.34 8.01
CA TYR A 44 9.52 4.05 8.34
C TYR A 44 8.51 3.11 9.02
N ASN A 45 7.76 3.62 10.01
CA ASN A 45 6.81 2.81 10.75
C ASN A 45 5.68 2.28 9.85
N LEU A 46 5.16 3.10 8.92
CA LEU A 46 4.13 2.70 7.97
C LEU A 46 4.61 1.67 6.94
N LEU A 47 5.89 1.73 6.54
CA LEU A 47 6.44 0.82 5.53
C LEU A 47 6.88 -0.53 6.11
N TYR A 48 7.38 -0.58 7.34
CA TYR A 48 8.07 -1.78 7.87
C TYR A 48 7.43 -2.41 9.11
N VAL A 49 6.58 -1.69 9.85
CA VAL A 49 6.09 -2.15 11.18
C VAL A 49 4.57 -2.18 11.26
N SER A 50 3.88 -1.26 10.60
CA SER A 50 2.44 -1.08 10.75
C SER A 50 1.62 -2.01 9.88
N ASN A 51 0.93 -2.95 10.51
CA ASN A 51 -0.20 -3.64 9.90
C ASN A 51 -1.46 -2.77 10.02
N ALA A 52 -2.03 -2.38 8.87
CA ALA A 52 -3.25 -1.58 8.79
C ALA A 52 -4.48 -2.48 8.97
N ASN A 53 -4.85 -2.75 10.22
CA ASN A 53 -6.00 -3.60 10.55
C ASN A 53 -7.36 -2.91 10.27
N ILE A 54 -7.36 -1.58 10.14
CA ILE A 54 -8.55 -0.77 9.86
C ILE A 54 -8.22 0.16 8.70
N ASP A 55 -8.91 -0.02 7.57
CA ASP A 55 -8.82 0.87 6.42
C ASP A 55 -9.73 2.10 6.63
N THR A 56 -9.10 3.28 6.67
CA THR A 56 -9.79 4.56 6.86
C THR A 56 -10.16 5.25 5.54
N LYS A 57 -9.84 4.66 4.38
CA LYS A 57 -10.16 5.14 3.02
C LYS A 57 -9.79 6.62 2.80
N GLY A 58 -8.73 7.09 3.46
CA GLY A 58 -8.29 8.48 3.38
C GLY A 58 -9.17 9.49 4.13
N ARG A 59 -10.23 9.08 4.83
CA ARG A 59 -11.14 9.98 5.57
C ARG A 59 -10.49 10.75 6.70
N VAL A 60 -9.29 10.35 7.11
CA VAL A 60 -8.57 11.06 8.17
C VAL A 60 -7.93 12.36 7.68
N TYR A 61 -7.59 12.44 6.38
CA TYR A 61 -7.07 13.67 5.77
C TYR A 61 -8.04 14.86 5.88
N PRO A 62 -9.31 14.78 5.42
CA PRO A 62 -10.23 15.89 5.52
C PRO A 62 -10.52 16.25 6.99
N ARG A 63 -10.59 15.27 7.89
CA ARG A 63 -10.71 15.51 9.34
C ARG A 63 -9.53 16.33 9.90
N ALA A 64 -8.30 16.01 9.53
CA ALA A 64 -7.12 16.77 9.92
C ALA A 64 -7.14 18.18 9.31
N LEU A 65 -7.54 18.32 8.04
CA LEU A 65 -7.67 19.60 7.36
C LEU A 65 -8.64 20.55 8.08
N GLN A 66 -9.80 20.05 8.53
CA GLN A 66 -10.74 20.84 9.34
C GLN A 66 -10.09 21.35 10.64
N GLN A 67 -9.26 20.54 11.30
CA GLN A 67 -8.57 20.94 12.53
C GLN A 67 -7.50 22.01 12.27
N VAL A 68 -6.87 22.03 11.10
CA VAL A 68 -5.97 23.12 10.69
C VAL A 68 -6.73 24.45 10.60
N PHE A 69 -7.94 24.46 10.04
CA PHE A 69 -8.78 25.66 10.00
C PHE A 69 -9.16 26.17 11.39
N VAL A 70 -9.40 25.28 12.35
CA VAL A 70 -9.60 25.68 13.76
C VAL A 70 -8.37 26.41 14.29
N GLY A 71 -7.16 25.92 14.00
CA GLY A 71 -5.92 26.63 14.37
C GLY A 71 -5.77 27.98 13.68
N LEU A 72 -6.14 28.07 12.41
CA LEU A 72 -6.12 29.33 11.65
C LEU A 72 -7.10 30.36 12.25
N TYR A 73 -8.32 29.95 12.61
CA TYR A 73 -9.27 30.83 13.30
C TYR A 73 -8.73 31.31 14.64
N ILE A 74 -8.15 30.43 15.46
CA ILE A 74 -7.54 30.82 16.74
C ILE A 74 -6.43 31.86 16.51
N ALA A 75 -5.60 31.67 15.49
CA ALA A 75 -4.53 32.60 15.13
C ALA A 75 -5.07 33.96 14.65
N GLU A 76 -6.09 33.98 13.81
CA GLU A 76 -6.77 35.21 13.35
C GLU A 76 -7.45 35.96 14.50
N PHE A 77 -8.18 35.26 15.37
CA PHE A 77 -8.79 35.86 16.56
C PHE A 77 -7.75 36.44 17.51
N CYS A 78 -6.62 35.75 17.70
CA CYS A 78 -5.50 36.24 18.51
C CYS A 78 -4.91 37.54 17.93
N LEU A 79 -4.70 37.59 16.62
CA LEU A 79 -4.22 38.79 15.93
C LEU A 79 -5.20 39.96 16.00
N ILE A 80 -6.50 39.71 15.82
CA ILE A 80 -7.53 40.73 15.99
C ILE A 80 -7.46 41.29 17.41
N GLY A 81 -7.33 40.44 18.43
CA GLY A 81 -7.15 40.86 19.82
C GLY A 81 -5.90 41.73 20.02
N LEU A 82 -4.76 41.34 19.44
CA LEU A 82 -3.50 42.09 19.54
C LEU A 82 -3.60 43.47 18.88
N PHE A 83 -4.17 43.56 17.68
CA PHE A 83 -4.37 44.83 16.98
C PHE A 83 -5.47 45.68 17.62
N ALA A 84 -6.47 45.09 18.25
CA ALA A 84 -7.51 45.82 19.00
C ALA A 84 -6.90 46.58 20.18
N ILE A 85 -6.00 45.92 20.94
CA ILE A 85 -5.26 46.57 22.02
C ILE A 85 -4.34 47.67 21.46
N ALA A 86 -3.63 47.38 20.36
CA ALA A 86 -2.73 48.34 19.73
C ALA A 86 -3.45 49.60 19.20
N THR A 87 -4.70 49.46 18.74
CA THR A 87 -5.54 50.56 18.26
C THR A 87 -5.87 51.58 19.36
N GLY A 88 -5.97 51.14 20.62
CA GLY A 88 -6.16 52.04 21.76
C GLY A 88 -4.96 52.96 22.04
N SER A 89 -3.77 52.59 21.56
CA SER A 89 -2.52 53.34 21.77
C SER A 89 -2.04 54.11 20.54
N SER A 90 -2.41 53.69 19.33
CA SER A 90 -1.94 54.30 18.07
C SER A 90 -3.01 54.23 16.98
N VAL A 91 -3.25 55.36 16.30
CA VAL A 91 -4.24 55.46 15.20
C VAL A 91 -3.81 54.61 13.97
N GLY A 92 -2.51 54.34 13.83
CA GLY A 92 -1.97 53.54 12.73
C GLY A 92 -2.36 52.04 12.77
N ALA A 93 -2.77 51.51 13.92
CA ALA A 93 -3.16 50.11 14.07
C ALA A 93 -4.61 49.81 13.60
N LEU A 94 -5.40 50.86 13.31
CA LEU A 94 -6.78 50.73 12.87
C LEU A 94 -6.90 50.09 11.46
N GLY A 95 -5.97 50.43 10.56
CA GLY A 95 -5.92 49.84 9.21
C GLY A 95 -5.71 48.31 9.23
N PRO A 96 -4.64 47.81 9.88
CA PRO A 96 -4.42 46.37 10.06
C PRO A 96 -5.59 45.65 10.73
N LEU A 97 -6.27 46.27 11.70
CA LEU A 97 -7.43 45.66 12.36
C LEU A 97 -8.60 45.42 11.40
N ILE A 98 -8.96 46.41 10.59
CA ILE A 98 -10.04 46.27 9.60
C ILE A 98 -9.68 45.19 8.58
N LEU A 99 -8.42 45.16 8.13
CA LEU A 99 -7.92 44.15 7.20
C LEU A 99 -8.04 42.74 7.79
N MET A 100 -7.70 42.55 9.06
CA MET A 100 -7.82 41.25 9.74
C MET A 100 -9.28 40.77 9.85
N ILE A 101 -10.23 41.68 10.08
CA ILE A 101 -11.66 41.33 10.11
C ILE A 101 -12.14 40.90 8.71
N ILE A 102 -11.73 41.62 7.65
CA ILE A 102 -12.03 41.23 6.26
C ILE A 102 -11.41 39.85 5.96
N PHE A 103 -10.19 39.61 6.41
CA PHE A 103 -9.50 38.33 6.23
C PHE A 103 -10.22 37.17 6.93
N LEU A 104 -10.72 37.36 8.15
CA LEU A 104 -11.53 36.37 8.87
C LEU A 104 -12.81 36.00 8.09
N VAL A 105 -13.49 36.99 7.51
CA VAL A 105 -14.67 36.74 6.66
C VAL A 105 -14.27 35.96 5.40
N PHE A 106 -13.16 36.33 4.76
CA PHE A 106 -12.63 35.60 3.60
C PHE A 106 -12.28 34.15 3.96
N THR A 107 -11.60 33.91 5.08
CA THR A 107 -11.26 32.56 5.57
C THR A 107 -12.52 31.74 5.84
N ALA A 108 -13.58 32.34 6.39
CA ALA A 108 -14.87 31.68 6.56
C ALA A 108 -15.54 31.31 5.22
N LEU A 109 -15.55 32.21 4.24
CA LEU A 109 -16.07 31.92 2.89
C LEU A 109 -15.27 30.82 2.19
N TYR A 110 -13.93 30.86 2.31
CA TYR A 110 -13.06 29.83 1.75
C TYR A 110 -13.31 28.47 2.41
N HIS A 111 -13.45 28.44 3.73
CA HIS A 111 -13.74 27.21 4.46
C HIS A 111 -15.08 26.58 4.06
N LEU A 112 -16.12 27.39 3.85
CA LEU A 112 -17.41 26.93 3.29
C LEU A 112 -17.24 26.38 1.87
N SER A 113 -16.52 27.10 1.00
CA SER A 113 -16.24 26.65 -0.37
C SER A 113 -15.47 25.33 -0.40
N LEU A 114 -14.51 25.16 0.51
CA LEU A 114 -13.70 23.95 0.63
C LEU A 114 -14.56 22.77 1.08
N ASN A 115 -15.44 22.96 2.06
CA ASN A 115 -16.34 21.92 2.54
C ASN A 115 -17.33 21.48 1.46
N ALA A 116 -17.91 22.44 0.73
CA ALA A 116 -18.79 22.14 -0.39
C ALA A 116 -18.10 21.35 -1.52
N ALA A 117 -16.80 21.61 -1.76
CA ALA A 117 -16.02 20.87 -2.75
C ALA A 117 -15.57 19.48 -2.27
N LEU A 118 -15.20 19.33 -1.00
CA LEU A 118 -14.67 18.07 -0.45
C LEU A 118 -15.76 17.06 -0.11
N GLU A 119 -16.92 17.52 0.35
CA GLU A 119 -18.03 16.66 0.80
C GLU A 119 -18.49 15.62 -0.24
N PRO A 120 -18.74 15.97 -1.53
CA PRO A 120 -19.12 14.97 -2.52
C PRO A 120 -18.02 13.95 -2.79
N LEU A 121 -16.74 14.36 -2.71
CA LEU A 121 -15.58 13.49 -2.97
C LEU A 121 -15.34 12.47 -1.85
N ILE A 122 -15.72 12.79 -0.60
CA ILE A 122 -15.50 11.91 0.56
C ILE A 122 -16.65 10.89 0.72
N ASN A 123 -17.85 11.27 0.32
CA ASN A 123 -19.06 10.48 0.54
C ASN A 123 -19.46 9.63 -0.67
N TYR A 124 -19.15 10.07 -1.88
CA TYR A 124 -19.51 9.35 -3.11
C TYR A 124 -18.26 8.94 -3.89
N LEU A 125 -18.20 7.67 -4.28
CA LEU A 125 -17.18 7.22 -5.23
C LEU A 125 -17.60 7.71 -6.63
N PRO A 126 -16.71 8.36 -7.40
CA PRO A 126 -17.04 8.86 -8.73
C PRO A 126 -17.38 7.70 -9.67
N LYS A 127 -18.62 7.71 -10.19
CA LYS A 127 -19.15 6.67 -11.10
C LYS A 127 -18.33 6.50 -12.38
N SER A 128 -17.62 7.54 -12.82
CA SER A 128 -16.72 7.47 -13.97
C SER A 128 -15.54 6.54 -13.73
N LEU A 129 -15.02 6.48 -12.50
CA LEU A 129 -13.90 5.62 -12.15
C LEU A 129 -14.32 4.15 -12.07
N GLU A 130 -15.50 3.88 -11.49
CA GLU A 130 -16.07 2.53 -11.45
C GLU A 130 -16.37 1.99 -12.86
N ALA A 131 -16.94 2.84 -13.74
CA ALA A 131 -17.21 2.46 -15.12
C ALA A 131 -15.92 2.17 -15.91
N GLU A 132 -14.87 2.97 -15.69
CA GLU A 132 -13.57 2.76 -16.31
C GLU A 132 -12.85 1.52 -15.77
N GLU A 133 -12.90 1.28 -14.46
CA GLU A 133 -12.35 0.07 -13.85
C GLU A 133 -13.04 -1.19 -14.36
N ARG A 134 -14.38 -1.19 -14.47
CA ARG A 134 -15.12 -2.31 -15.07
C ARG A 134 -14.72 -2.56 -16.53
N ARG A 135 -14.61 -1.50 -17.33
CA ARG A 135 -14.15 -1.61 -18.73
C ARG A 135 -12.78 -2.29 -18.81
N LEU A 136 -11.82 -1.84 -17.98
CA LEU A 136 -10.47 -2.39 -17.96
C LEU A 136 -10.45 -3.84 -17.46
N LEU A 137 -11.29 -4.22 -16.50
CA LEU A 137 -11.42 -5.60 -16.03
C LEU A 137 -12.03 -6.52 -17.10
N ASP A 138 -13.01 -6.03 -17.85
CA ASP A 138 -13.61 -6.77 -18.97
C ASP A 138 -12.60 -6.97 -20.11
N GLU A 139 -11.73 -5.99 -20.37
CA GLU A 139 -10.61 -6.10 -21.32
C GLU A 139 -9.57 -7.13 -20.86
N ASP A 140 -9.13 -7.06 -19.60
CA ASP A 140 -8.19 -8.01 -18.99
C ASP A 140 -8.77 -9.45 -19.04
N ALA A 141 -10.06 -9.63 -18.70
CA ALA A 141 -10.72 -10.94 -18.70
C ALA A 141 -10.92 -11.52 -20.12
N ASN A 142 -11.11 -10.67 -21.13
CA ASN A 142 -11.19 -11.10 -22.52
C ASN A 142 -9.81 -11.49 -23.08
N ALA A 143 -8.73 -10.81 -22.66
CA ALA A 143 -7.36 -11.18 -23.01
C ALA A 143 -6.99 -12.56 -22.43
N GLU A 144 -7.33 -12.82 -21.17
CA GLU A 144 -7.03 -14.10 -20.50
C GLU A 144 -7.83 -15.30 -21.06
N LYS A 145 -9.05 -15.08 -21.58
CA LYS A 145 -9.83 -16.15 -22.23
C LYS A 145 -9.20 -16.64 -23.55
N GLY A 146 -8.34 -15.83 -24.19
CA GLY A 146 -7.60 -16.20 -25.40
C GLY A 146 -6.37 -17.08 -25.14
N GLU A 147 -5.84 -17.09 -23.92
CA GLU A 147 -4.60 -17.79 -23.54
C GLU A 147 -4.85 -18.93 -22.54
N LYS A 148 -5.75 -19.87 -22.86
CA LYS A 148 -5.80 -21.14 -22.12
C LYS A 148 -4.64 -22.03 -22.54
N GLY A 149 -3.49 -21.94 -21.88
CA GLY A 149 -2.47 -22.98 -22.02
C GLY A 149 -1.04 -22.71 -21.53
N MET A 150 -0.67 -21.53 -21.04
CA MET A 150 0.71 -21.30 -20.60
C MET A 150 0.72 -20.53 -19.28
N VAL A 151 1.59 -20.94 -18.38
CA VAL A 151 1.98 -20.16 -17.19
C VAL A 151 2.36 -18.77 -17.68
N VAL A 152 1.51 -17.78 -17.39
CA VAL A 152 1.67 -16.41 -17.89
C VAL A 152 2.83 -15.77 -17.16
N ASP A 153 3.92 -15.56 -17.90
CA ASP A 153 5.06 -14.78 -17.45
C ASP A 153 4.61 -13.33 -17.16
N THR A 154 5.25 -12.76 -16.15
CA THR A 154 4.80 -11.69 -15.24
C THR A 154 4.53 -10.29 -15.81
N ASN A 155 4.18 -10.13 -17.08
CA ASN A 155 3.84 -8.82 -17.66
C ASN A 155 2.62 -8.95 -18.57
N VAL A 156 1.42 -8.77 -17.99
CA VAL A 156 0.24 -8.41 -18.78
C VAL A 156 0.55 -7.07 -19.45
N ASP A 157 0.85 -7.14 -20.74
CA ASP A 157 1.32 -6.00 -21.53
C ASP A 157 0.16 -5.00 -21.66
N LEU A 158 0.11 -4.00 -20.76
CA LEU A 158 -0.94 -2.98 -20.66
C LEU A 158 -1.00 -2.03 -21.88
N GLY A 159 -0.50 -2.46 -23.04
CA GLY A 159 -0.33 -1.64 -24.23
C GLY A 159 0.69 -0.50 -24.03
N PRO A 160 0.93 0.29 -25.09
CA PRO A 160 1.88 1.41 -25.05
C PRO A 160 1.53 2.39 -23.92
N SER A 161 2.53 2.95 -23.23
CA SER A 161 2.29 3.92 -22.17
C SER A 161 1.59 5.16 -22.70
N PRO A 162 0.59 5.71 -21.97
CA PRO A 162 -0.11 6.92 -22.41
C PRO A 162 0.85 8.07 -22.67
N HIS A 163 1.94 8.11 -21.88
CA HIS A 163 2.93 9.18 -21.90
C HIS A 163 4.36 8.62 -21.84
N ALA A 164 5.31 9.37 -22.41
CA ALA A 164 6.74 9.10 -22.30
C ALA A 164 7.23 9.33 -20.85
N LYS A 165 8.23 8.56 -20.38
CA LYS A 165 8.78 8.69 -19.02
C LYS A 165 9.32 10.12 -18.76
N PRO A 166 8.73 10.89 -17.82
CA PRO A 166 9.20 12.23 -17.50
C PRO A 166 10.40 12.21 -16.54
N SER A 167 11.21 13.27 -16.58
CA SER A 167 12.17 13.58 -15.51
C SER A 167 11.44 13.98 -14.22
N PHE A 168 12.08 13.80 -13.06
CA PHE A 168 11.51 14.06 -11.73
C PHE A 168 10.86 15.45 -11.62
N TRP A 169 11.53 16.48 -12.13
CA TRP A 169 11.02 17.86 -12.09
C TRP A 169 9.76 18.07 -12.94
N LYS A 170 9.66 17.41 -14.11
CA LYS A 170 8.45 17.48 -14.95
C LYS A 170 7.29 16.74 -14.29
N LYS A 171 7.58 15.61 -13.62
CA LYS A 171 6.58 14.88 -12.84
C LYS A 171 6.08 15.70 -11.64
N PHE A 172 6.98 16.43 -10.97
CA PHE A 172 6.63 17.30 -9.84
C PHE A 172 5.81 18.53 -10.26
N LEU A 173 6.19 19.20 -11.36
CA LEU A 173 5.54 20.43 -11.83
C LEU A 173 4.24 20.18 -12.62
N ARG A 174 4.05 18.99 -13.19
CA ARG A 174 2.87 18.61 -13.98
C ARG A 174 2.27 17.29 -13.48
N PRO A 175 1.72 17.27 -12.25
CA PRO A 175 1.06 16.07 -11.74
C PRO A 175 -0.20 15.72 -12.54
N ASP A 176 -0.82 16.71 -13.19
CA ASP A 176 -2.02 16.59 -14.04
C ASP A 176 -1.83 15.61 -15.21
N ILE A 177 -0.64 15.58 -15.82
CA ILE A 177 -0.35 14.71 -16.97
C ILE A 177 0.25 13.37 -16.50
N TYR A 178 1.20 13.42 -15.57
CA TYR A 178 2.04 12.25 -15.26
C TYR A 178 1.56 11.42 -14.07
N THR A 179 0.50 11.87 -13.39
CA THR A 179 -0.15 11.16 -12.26
C THR A 179 -1.58 10.77 -12.62
N ASP A 180 -1.82 10.55 -13.91
CA ASP A 180 -3.10 10.04 -14.39
C ASP A 180 -3.34 8.60 -13.92
N TYR A 181 -4.62 8.24 -13.77
CA TYR A 181 -5.07 6.93 -13.32
C TYR A 181 -4.49 5.80 -14.20
N ALA A 182 -4.50 5.96 -15.53
CA ALA A 182 -3.96 4.94 -16.44
C ALA A 182 -2.45 4.74 -16.27
N THR A 183 -1.72 5.79 -15.89
CA THR A 183 -0.27 5.72 -15.62
C THR A 183 0.02 5.13 -14.25
N MET A 184 -0.75 5.51 -13.21
CA MET A 184 -0.61 5.01 -11.84
C MET A 184 -1.00 3.52 -11.71
N ARG A 185 -2.06 3.08 -12.41
CA ARG A 185 -2.51 1.68 -12.40
C ARG A 185 -1.42 0.70 -12.84
N ARG A 186 -0.52 1.12 -13.75
CA ARG A 186 0.63 0.31 -14.20
C ARG A 186 1.71 0.15 -13.12
N LEU A 187 1.77 1.06 -12.16
CA LEU A 187 2.74 1.02 -11.06
C LEU A 187 2.23 0.20 -9.88
N VAL A 188 0.93 -0.05 -9.82
CA VAL A 188 0.34 -0.95 -8.83
C VAL A 188 0.66 -2.37 -9.26
N PRO A 189 1.37 -3.16 -8.44
CA PRO A 189 1.50 -4.59 -8.70
C PRO A 189 0.09 -5.17 -8.79
N LYS A 190 -0.32 -5.66 -9.96
CA LYS A 190 -1.55 -6.43 -10.06
C LYS A 190 -1.31 -7.67 -9.22
N MET A 191 -1.92 -7.75 -8.03
CA MET A 191 -1.90 -8.96 -7.23
C MET A 191 -2.50 -10.05 -8.13
N VAL A 192 -1.66 -11.02 -8.49
CA VAL A 192 -2.09 -12.22 -9.19
C VAL A 192 -3.22 -12.79 -8.36
N GLY A 193 -4.43 -12.84 -8.90
CA GLY A 193 -5.46 -13.68 -8.31
C GLY A 193 -4.89 -15.08 -8.30
N ILE A 194 -4.59 -15.62 -7.12
CA ILE A 194 -4.14 -17.00 -6.99
C ILE A 194 -5.30 -17.83 -7.53
N ARG A 195 -5.14 -18.34 -8.75
CA ARG A 195 -6.10 -19.24 -9.37
C ARG A 195 -5.79 -20.62 -8.85
N TYR A 196 -6.60 -21.06 -7.92
CA TYR A 196 -6.62 -22.43 -7.47
C TYR A 196 -7.21 -23.31 -8.57
N GLU A 197 -6.67 -24.50 -8.76
CA GLU A 197 -7.35 -25.50 -9.58
C GLU A 197 -8.70 -25.85 -8.93
N SER A 198 -9.68 -26.30 -9.73
CA SER A 198 -11.05 -26.54 -9.23
C SER A 198 -11.12 -27.56 -8.08
N GLU A 199 -10.10 -28.42 -7.97
CA GLU A 199 -9.95 -29.41 -6.91
C GLU A 199 -9.35 -28.77 -5.64
N GLU A 200 -8.36 -27.89 -5.78
CA GLU A 200 -7.76 -27.13 -4.66
C GLU A 200 -8.76 -26.17 -4.00
N GLU A 201 -9.66 -25.54 -4.76
CA GLU A 201 -10.72 -24.68 -4.19
C GLU A 201 -11.70 -25.46 -3.31
N GLN A 202 -12.03 -26.69 -3.72
CA GLN A 202 -12.93 -27.56 -2.95
C GLN A 202 -12.27 -28.03 -1.66
N ASP A 203 -10.96 -28.28 -1.72
CA ASP A 203 -10.19 -28.88 -0.64
C ASP A 203 -9.51 -27.88 0.30
N ALA A 204 -9.47 -26.59 -0.05
CA ALA A 204 -8.78 -25.53 0.69
C ALA A 204 -9.19 -25.42 2.17
N TYR A 205 -10.41 -25.85 2.52
CA TYR A 205 -10.93 -25.80 3.89
C TYR A 205 -10.86 -27.14 4.63
N PHE A 206 -10.44 -28.23 3.97
CA PHE A 206 -10.27 -29.51 4.63
C PHE A 206 -8.96 -29.56 5.41
N ASN A 207 -8.98 -30.33 6.50
CA ASN A 207 -7.77 -30.58 7.27
C ASN A 207 -6.80 -31.41 6.42
N PRO A 208 -5.48 -31.16 6.45
CA PRO A 208 -4.48 -31.97 5.74
C PRO A 208 -4.61 -33.47 6.00
N ALA A 209 -5.12 -33.90 7.16
CA ALA A 209 -5.34 -35.32 7.45
C ALA A 209 -6.38 -35.99 6.53
N VAL A 210 -7.23 -35.23 5.85
CA VAL A 210 -8.27 -35.72 4.92
C VAL A 210 -7.74 -35.82 3.49
N THR A 211 -6.90 -34.87 3.09
CA THR A 211 -6.44 -34.69 1.70
C THR A 211 -5.01 -35.20 1.46
N ALA A 212 -4.20 -35.36 2.52
CA ALA A 212 -2.82 -35.80 2.40
C ALA A 212 -2.73 -37.23 1.88
N GLN A 213 -2.06 -37.39 0.74
CA GLN A 213 -1.65 -38.70 0.25
C GLN A 213 -0.45 -39.22 1.05
N PRO A 214 -0.22 -40.54 1.09
CA PRO A 214 0.96 -41.12 1.72
C PRO A 214 2.23 -40.54 1.09
N GLN A 215 3.15 -40.02 1.92
CA GLN A 215 4.40 -39.43 1.44
C GLN A 215 5.24 -40.47 0.69
N LEU A 216 5.78 -40.08 -0.46
CA LEU A 216 6.72 -40.88 -1.24
C LEU A 216 8.03 -41.04 -0.48
N LEU A 217 8.39 -42.27 -0.15
CA LEU A 217 9.67 -42.60 0.44
C LEU A 217 10.76 -42.58 -0.64
N TRP A 218 11.72 -41.67 -0.52
CA TRP A 218 12.82 -41.55 -1.48
C TRP A 218 14.11 -42.10 -0.88
N ILE A 219 14.67 -43.14 -1.51
CA ILE A 219 15.92 -43.78 -1.08
C ILE A 219 17.01 -43.59 -2.14
N PRO A 220 18.30 -43.52 -1.78
CA PRO A 220 19.38 -43.44 -2.76
C PRO A 220 19.67 -44.82 -3.37
N ARG A 221 19.95 -44.87 -4.67
CA ARG A 221 20.35 -46.07 -5.39
C ARG A 221 21.75 -46.51 -4.98
N ASP A 222 21.85 -47.74 -4.50
CA ASP A 222 23.12 -48.37 -4.11
C ASP A 222 23.76 -49.17 -5.26
N PRO A 223 25.10 -49.27 -5.30
CA PRO A 223 25.79 -50.11 -6.29
C PRO A 223 25.52 -51.62 -6.15
N MET A 224 25.11 -52.07 -4.95
CA MET A 224 24.88 -53.49 -4.65
C MET A 224 23.46 -53.97 -4.99
N GLY A 225 22.56 -53.07 -5.41
CA GLY A 225 21.20 -53.39 -5.85
C GLY A 225 20.19 -53.66 -4.73
N VAL A 226 20.54 -53.39 -3.47
CA VAL A 226 19.64 -53.55 -2.31
C VAL A 226 18.45 -52.59 -2.39
N SER A 227 18.68 -51.34 -2.78
CA SER A 227 17.65 -50.31 -3.03
C SER A 227 16.59 -50.78 -4.03
N ARG A 228 16.99 -51.42 -5.13
CA ARG A 228 16.04 -51.96 -6.13
C ARG A 228 15.19 -53.10 -5.57
N GLN A 229 15.77 -53.92 -4.69
CA GLN A 229 15.04 -54.97 -4.02
C GLN A 229 14.05 -54.40 -3.01
N GLU A 230 14.48 -53.44 -2.19
CA GLU A 230 13.63 -52.72 -1.25
C GLU A 230 12.47 -51.99 -1.93
N VAL A 231 12.73 -51.33 -3.07
CA VAL A 231 11.68 -50.71 -3.88
C VAL A 231 10.70 -51.76 -4.39
N ARG A 232 11.17 -52.90 -4.89
CA ARG A 232 10.30 -53.97 -5.42
C ARG A 232 9.39 -54.57 -4.34
N ASP A 233 9.92 -54.79 -3.15
CA ASP A 233 9.19 -55.48 -2.08
C ASP A 233 8.27 -54.51 -1.32
N THR A 234 8.74 -53.28 -1.07
CA THR A 234 8.06 -52.27 -0.25
C THR A 234 7.07 -51.41 -1.04
N SER A 235 7.23 -51.28 -2.37
CA SER A 235 6.28 -50.54 -3.24
C SER A 235 4.84 -51.03 -3.19
N LYS A 236 4.60 -52.25 -2.68
CA LYS A 236 3.27 -52.82 -2.48
C LYS A 236 2.52 -52.20 -1.29
N VAL A 237 3.24 -51.60 -0.35
CA VAL A 237 2.68 -51.07 0.91
C VAL A 237 2.74 -49.54 0.94
N ILE A 238 3.90 -48.97 0.60
CA ILE A 238 4.11 -47.52 0.55
C ILE A 238 4.73 -47.11 -0.79
N PRO A 239 4.41 -45.92 -1.30
CA PRO A 239 5.08 -45.39 -2.47
C PRO A 239 6.56 -45.17 -2.13
N ILE A 240 7.46 -45.79 -2.90
CA ILE A 240 8.91 -45.72 -2.72
C ILE A 240 9.61 -45.59 -4.08
N THR A 241 10.64 -44.75 -4.17
CA THR A 241 11.45 -44.57 -5.40
C THR A 241 12.95 -44.48 -5.08
N ASP A 242 13.78 -44.97 -6.01
CA ASP A 242 15.25 -44.85 -5.98
C ASP A 242 15.81 -43.92 -7.07
N GLU A 243 14.95 -43.14 -7.71
CA GLU A 243 15.31 -42.31 -8.87
C GLU A 243 16.00 -41.00 -8.47
N GLY A 244 17.01 -40.58 -9.23
CA GLY A 244 17.68 -39.29 -9.07
C GLY A 244 18.76 -39.21 -7.97
N ALA A 245 18.80 -40.14 -7.00
CA ALA A 245 19.84 -40.17 -5.97
C ALA A 245 20.68 -41.46 -6.06
N THR A 246 22.01 -41.35 -5.97
CA THR A 246 22.96 -42.47 -5.97
C THR A 246 23.91 -42.40 -4.78
N LEU A 247 24.51 -43.53 -4.41
CA LEU A 247 25.57 -43.59 -3.39
C LEU A 247 26.96 -43.63 -4.04
N ASP A 248 27.83 -42.71 -3.61
CA ASP A 248 29.26 -42.69 -3.96
C ASP A 248 30.05 -43.73 -3.15
N GLU A 249 31.28 -44.07 -3.59
CA GLU A 249 32.15 -45.10 -2.98
C GLU A 249 32.49 -44.82 -1.50
N LYS A 250 32.29 -43.57 -1.05
CA LYS A 250 32.48 -43.13 0.33
C LYS A 250 31.18 -43.16 1.17
N ASN A 251 30.14 -43.86 0.71
CA ASN A 251 28.79 -43.90 1.30
C ASN A 251 28.16 -42.50 1.47
N LYS A 252 28.42 -41.59 0.51
CA LYS A 252 27.77 -40.27 0.46
C LYS A 252 26.69 -40.26 -0.60
N ILE A 253 25.58 -39.58 -0.32
CA ILE A 253 24.47 -39.41 -1.25
C ILE A 253 24.84 -38.34 -2.27
N VAL A 254 24.80 -38.71 -3.55
CA VAL A 254 24.99 -37.81 -4.69
C VAL A 254 23.67 -37.76 -5.45
N TRP A 255 23.20 -36.55 -5.74
CA TRP A 255 21.95 -36.33 -6.48
C TRP A 255 22.29 -35.85 -7.88
N ASP A 256 21.78 -36.54 -8.89
CA ASP A 256 21.97 -36.18 -10.29
C ASP A 256 20.78 -35.35 -10.76
N ALA A 257 21.08 -34.10 -11.12
CA ALA A 257 20.09 -33.01 -11.21
C ALA A 257 19.73 -32.66 -12.66
N GLU A 258 19.54 -33.64 -13.55
CA GLU A 258 19.24 -33.34 -14.97
C GLU A 258 17.95 -32.50 -15.13
N ASP A 259 16.91 -32.75 -14.31
CA ASP A 259 15.63 -32.00 -14.32
C ASP A 259 15.49 -30.97 -13.17
N GLY A 260 16.48 -30.86 -12.29
CA GLY A 260 16.50 -29.90 -11.18
C GLY A 260 15.39 -30.03 -10.11
N ARG A 261 14.51 -31.03 -10.21
CA ARG A 261 13.41 -31.28 -9.25
C ARG A 261 13.52 -32.68 -8.65
N PRO A 262 13.54 -32.83 -7.32
CA PRO A 262 13.52 -34.15 -6.69
C PRO A 262 12.13 -34.82 -6.87
N PRO A 263 12.05 -36.16 -6.77
CA PRO A 263 10.77 -36.89 -6.90
C PRO A 263 9.71 -36.50 -5.86
N ILE A 264 10.15 -35.96 -4.72
CA ILE A 264 9.29 -35.47 -3.62
C ILE A 264 8.88 -34.00 -3.79
N TRP A 265 9.13 -33.38 -4.94
CA TRP A 265 8.84 -31.97 -5.15
C TRP A 265 7.35 -31.75 -5.36
N GLU A 266 6.75 -30.97 -4.46
CA GLU A 266 5.38 -30.46 -4.57
C GLU A 266 5.41 -28.96 -4.81
N ARG A 267 4.43 -28.45 -5.56
CA ARG A 267 4.27 -27.00 -5.74
C ARG A 267 3.85 -26.38 -4.41
N PRO A 268 4.52 -25.31 -3.94
CA PRO A 268 4.04 -24.60 -2.77
C PRO A 268 2.68 -23.98 -3.08
N VAL A 269 1.66 -24.35 -2.29
CA VAL A 269 0.33 -23.75 -2.36
C VAL A 269 0.36 -22.44 -1.56
N TYR A 270 0.04 -21.33 -2.23
CA TYR A 270 -0.06 -20.02 -1.60
C TYR A 270 -1.51 -19.78 -1.20
N TYR A 271 -1.77 -19.57 0.09
CA TYR A 271 -3.07 -19.19 0.65
C TYR A 271 -3.14 -17.69 0.93
#